data_AF-A0A512NMX8-F1
#
_entry.id   AF-A0A512NMX8-F1
#
_cell.length_a   1.000
_cell.length_b   1.000
_cell.length_c   1.000
_cell.angle_alpha   90.00
_cell.angle_beta   90.00
_cell.angle_gamma   90.00
#
_symmetry.space_group_name_H-M   'P 1'
#
loop_
_entity.id
_entity.type
_entity.pdbx_description
1 polymer ?
#
loop_
_entity_poly.entity_id
_entity_poly.type
_entity_poly.pdbx_seq_one_letter_code
_entity_poly.pdbx_strand_id
1 'polypeptide(L)'
;MLDAAWRKAMPGVERLVRKAARAATNNRKRSLTIALADDRRVRALNARDRKKDKPTNVLSYPSGERDFLGDVVLARQTVWREAKSQGKTAADHLSHLVVHGTLHLMGYDHETSEADAERMEALERRILAKLGIADPY
;
A
#
# COMPACT_ATOMS: atom_id res chain seq x y z
N MET A 1 4.16 3.74 13.10
CA MET A 1 3.96 2.79 14.22
C MET A 1 3.93 1.39 13.63
N LEU A 2 4.70 0.46 14.18
CA LEU A 2 4.83 -0.91 13.68
C LEU A 2 4.31 -1.85 14.77
N ASP A 3 3.22 -2.57 14.47
CA ASP A 3 2.78 -3.67 15.34
C ASP A 3 3.85 -4.79 15.29
N ALA A 4 4.31 -5.24 16.47
CA ALA A 4 5.32 -6.28 16.62
C ALA A 4 4.95 -7.58 15.90
N ALA A 5 3.66 -7.85 15.71
CA ALA A 5 3.17 -9.00 14.96
C ALA A 5 3.61 -8.99 13.47
N TRP A 6 3.84 -7.81 12.87
CA TRP A 6 4.36 -7.73 11.50
C TRP A 6 5.79 -8.26 11.40
N ARG A 7 6.68 -7.87 12.31
CA ARG A 7 8.07 -8.35 12.32
C ARG A 7 8.14 -9.85 12.54
N LYS A 8 7.30 -10.37 13.44
CA LYS A 8 7.22 -11.81 13.72
C LYS A 8 6.73 -12.60 12.51
N ALA A 9 5.71 -12.09 11.81
CA ALA A 9 5.14 -12.75 10.64
C ALA A 9 5.98 -12.59 9.36
N MET A 10 6.73 -11.49 9.25
CA MET A 10 7.55 -11.15 8.10
C MET A 10 8.84 -10.46 8.55
N PRO A 11 9.90 -11.24 8.86
CA PRO A 11 11.20 -10.67 9.20
C PRO A 11 11.73 -9.78 8.07
N GLY A 12 12.13 -8.54 8.40
CA GLY A 12 12.62 -7.57 7.41
C GLY A 12 11.53 -6.81 6.65
N VAL A 13 10.29 -6.85 7.12
CA VAL A 13 9.15 -6.12 6.54
C VAL A 13 9.46 -4.63 6.29
N GLU A 14 10.22 -3.95 7.16
CA GLU A 14 10.53 -2.53 6.96
C GLU A 14 11.42 -2.30 5.74
N ARG A 15 12.35 -3.22 5.46
CA ARG A 15 13.18 -3.14 4.26
C ARG A 15 12.35 -3.38 3.00
N LEU A 16 11.41 -4.32 3.05
CA LEU A 16 10.50 -4.59 1.95
C LEU A 16 9.62 -3.37 1.63
N VAL A 17 8.96 -2.82 2.66
CA VAL A 17 8.12 -1.62 2.55
C VAL A 17 8.93 -0.42 2.03
N ARG A 18 10.14 -0.19 2.56
CA ARG A 18 11.02 0.88 2.08
C ARG A 18 11.44 0.68 0.62
N LYS A 19 11.72 -0.55 0.19
CA LYS A 19 12.07 -0.89 -1.20
C LYS A 19 10.90 -0.58 -2.14
N ALA A 20 9.70 -1.03 -1.79
CA ALA A 20 8.48 -0.79 -2.58
C ALA A 20 8.14 0.70 -2.68
N ALA A 21 8.15 1.44 -1.56
CA ALA A 21 7.88 2.87 -1.54
C ALA A 21 8.91 3.66 -2.38
N ARG A 22 10.20 3.33 -2.28
CA ARG A 22 11.26 3.97 -3.10
C ARG A 22 11.09 3.70 -4.59
N ALA A 23 10.66 2.49 -4.97
CA ALA A 23 10.38 2.15 -6.35
C ALA A 23 9.19 2.96 -6.88
N ALA A 24 8.12 3.09 -6.08
CA ALA A 24 6.95 3.90 -6.44
C ALA A 24 7.27 5.39 -6.61
N THR A 25 8.12 5.97 -5.76
CA THR A 25 8.56 7.37 -5.91
C THR A 25 9.63 7.57 -6.99
N ASN A 26 10.01 6.51 -7.72
CA ASN A 26 11.11 6.52 -8.68
C ASN A 26 12.40 7.13 -8.08
N ASN A 27 12.71 6.78 -6.83
CA ASN A 27 13.84 7.29 -6.05
C ASN A 27 13.88 8.82 -5.85
N ARG A 28 12.77 9.55 -6.09
CA ARG A 28 12.70 10.98 -5.80
C ARG A 28 12.75 11.23 -4.29
N LYS A 29 13.38 12.34 -3.89
CA LYS A 29 13.43 12.79 -2.49
C LYS A 29 12.06 13.30 -2.05
N ARG A 30 11.20 12.38 -1.60
CA ARG A 30 9.90 12.65 -0.99
C ARG A 30 9.78 11.83 0.29
N SER A 31 9.10 12.37 1.29
CA SER A 31 8.81 11.71 2.54
C SER A 31 7.36 11.21 2.57
N LEU A 32 7.12 10.11 3.27
CA LEU A 32 5.78 9.56 3.54
C LEU A 32 5.86 8.69 4.80
N THR A 33 4.73 8.50 5.45
CA THR A 33 4.61 7.54 6.56
C THR A 33 3.95 6.27 6.05
N ILE A 34 4.46 5.12 6.46
CA ILE A 34 3.77 3.85 6.28
C ILE A 34 3.55 3.22 7.65
N ALA A 35 2.27 3.07 8.02
CA ALA A 35 1.85 2.43 9.25
C ALA A 35 1.42 0.99 8.97
N LEU A 36 2.12 0.06 9.60
CA LEU A 36 1.81 -1.36 9.56
C LEU A 36 0.97 -1.71 10.79
N ALA A 37 -0.33 -1.86 10.57
CA ALA A 37 -1.36 -1.96 11.60
C ALA A 37 -2.13 -3.29 11.53
N ASP A 38 -3.11 -3.45 12.42
CA ASP A 38 -4.04 -4.57 12.42
C ASP A 38 -5.41 -4.18 11.83
N ASP A 39 -6.24 -5.18 11.52
CA ASP A 39 -7.61 -4.97 11.01
C ASP A 39 -8.46 -4.12 11.96
N ARG A 40 -8.25 -4.20 13.27
CA ARG A 40 -9.01 -3.40 14.26
C ARG A 40 -8.73 -1.91 14.08
N ARG A 41 -7.46 -1.52 14.01
CA ARG A 41 -7.03 -0.13 13.80
C ARG A 41 -7.52 0.38 12.46
N VAL A 42 -7.37 -0.41 11.39
CA VAL A 42 -7.79 0.01 10.04
C VAL A 42 -9.31 0.09 9.92
N ARG A 43 -10.07 -0.82 10.52
CA ARG A 43 -11.55 -0.72 10.60
C ARG A 43 -12.00 0.57 11.27
N ALA A 44 -11.39 0.93 12.41
CA ALA A 44 -11.71 2.16 13.12
C ALA A 44 -11.45 3.42 12.26
N LEU A 45 -10.33 3.43 11.54
CA LEU A 45 -10.00 4.51 10.60
C LEU A 45 -10.99 4.57 9.43
N ASN A 46 -11.29 3.43 8.81
CA ASN A 46 -12.20 3.33 7.68
C ASN A 46 -13.64 3.75 8.06
N ALA A 47 -14.09 3.39 9.27
CA ALA A 47 -15.38 3.81 9.82
C ALA A 47 -15.42 5.34 10.04
N ARG A 48 -14.36 5.89 10.63
CA ARG A 48 -14.27 7.33 10.93
C ARG A 48 -14.24 8.17 9.65
N ASP A 49 -13.33 7.82 8.75
CA ASP A 49 -12.91 8.67 7.62
C ASP A 49 -13.73 8.39 6.34
N ARG A 50 -14.16 7.15 6.12
CA ARG A 50 -14.89 6.73 4.91
C ARG A 50 -16.30 6.22 5.18
N LYS A 51 -16.77 6.26 6.44
CA LYS A 51 -18.08 5.72 6.89
C LYS A 51 -18.28 4.24 6.55
N LYS A 52 -17.19 3.47 6.47
CA LYS A 52 -17.18 2.04 6.16
C LYS A 52 -16.71 1.25 7.39
N ASP A 53 -17.63 0.67 8.15
CA ASP A 53 -17.33 -0.10 9.37
C ASP A 53 -16.83 -1.53 9.09
N LYS A 54 -15.74 -1.62 8.32
CA LYS A 54 -15.05 -2.87 7.99
C LYS A 54 -13.55 -2.61 7.78
N PRO A 55 -12.66 -3.59 8.03
CA PRO A 55 -11.28 -3.46 7.62
C PRO A 55 -11.18 -3.38 6.09
N THR A 56 -10.10 -2.76 5.62
CA THR A 56 -9.66 -2.79 4.21
C THR A 56 -8.17 -3.07 4.20
N ASN A 57 -7.61 -3.44 3.06
CA ASN A 57 -6.18 -3.76 2.94
C ASN A 57 -5.28 -2.53 3.13
N VAL A 58 -5.63 -1.41 2.50
CA VAL A 58 -4.86 -0.16 2.51
C VAL A 58 -5.78 1.07 2.62
N LEU A 59 -5.32 2.08 3.34
CA LEU A 59 -5.86 3.43 3.36
C LEU A 59 -4.74 4.41 3.04
N SER A 60 -5.00 5.37 2.17
CA SER A 60 -4.08 6.45 1.82
C SER A 60 -4.66 7.80 2.24
N TYR A 61 -3.82 8.63 2.86
CA TYR A 61 -4.13 9.97 3.34
C TYR A 61 -3.13 10.96 2.76
N PRO A 62 -3.41 11.54 1.58
CA PRO A 62 -2.56 12.56 0.98
C PRO A 62 -2.46 13.79 1.89
N SER A 63 -1.26 14.34 2.05
CA SER A 63 -1.03 15.59 2.81
C SER A 63 -1.41 16.85 2.02
N GLY A 64 -1.35 16.78 0.68
CA GLY A 64 -1.39 17.96 -0.20
C GLY A 64 -0.08 18.76 -0.27
N GLU A 65 0.97 18.33 0.42
CA GLU A 65 2.27 19.00 0.47
C GLU A 65 3.25 18.51 -0.61
N ARG A 66 4.28 19.31 -0.91
CA ARG A 66 5.25 19.00 -1.97
C ARG A 66 6.23 17.89 -1.58
N ASP A 67 6.79 17.99 -0.37
CA ASP A 67 7.93 17.16 0.05
C ASP A 67 7.52 16.04 1.04
N PHE A 68 6.35 16.16 1.65
CA PHE A 68 5.68 15.10 2.40
C PHE A 68 4.43 14.66 1.64
N LEU A 69 4.35 13.40 1.23
CA LEU A 69 3.25 12.86 0.43
C LEU A 69 2.02 12.52 1.29
N GLY A 70 2.21 12.24 2.58
CA GLY A 70 1.16 11.81 3.49
C GLY A 70 1.38 10.40 4.06
N ASP A 71 0.29 9.74 4.42
CA ASP A 71 0.31 8.49 5.18
C ASP A 71 -0.38 7.33 4.44
N VAL A 72 0.25 6.16 4.48
CA VAL A 72 -0.35 4.87 4.07
C VAL A 72 -0.53 4.00 5.30
N VAL A 73 -1.70 3.41 5.50
CA VAL A 73 -1.99 2.49 6.60
C VAL A 73 -2.42 1.14 6.04
N LEU A 74 -1.74 0.07 6.44
CA LEU A 74 -1.95 -1.29 5.94
C LEU A 74 -2.45 -2.22 7.05
N ALA A 75 -3.44 -3.07 6.74
CA ALA A 75 -4.04 -4.00 7.70
C ALA A 75 -3.49 -5.42 7.53
N ARG A 76 -2.72 -5.90 8.51
CA ARG A 76 -2.00 -7.20 8.42
C ARG A 76 -2.90 -8.37 8.05
N GLN A 77 -4.00 -8.55 8.79
CA GLN A 77 -4.83 -9.74 8.62
C GLN A 77 -5.52 -9.72 7.26
N THR A 78 -5.95 -8.54 6.79
CA THR A 78 -6.51 -8.38 5.45
C THR A 78 -5.49 -8.65 4.36
N VAL A 79 -4.27 -8.11 4.46
CA VAL A 79 -3.17 -8.37 3.51
C VAL A 79 -2.90 -9.87 3.37
N TRP A 80 -2.80 -10.61 4.49
CA TRP A 80 -2.56 -12.07 4.43
C TRP A 80 -3.74 -12.85 3.86
N ARG A 81 -4.97 -12.46 4.24
CA ARG A 81 -6.19 -13.11 3.77
C ARG A 81 -6.32 -12.97 2.25
N GLU A 82 -6.09 -11.78 1.73
CA GLU A 82 -6.14 -11.50 0.29
C GLU A 82 -5.02 -12.20 -0.48
N ALA A 83 -3.78 -12.12 0.01
CA ALA A 83 -2.66 -12.81 -0.62
C ALA A 83 -2.93 -14.31 -0.75
N LYS A 84 -3.44 -14.94 0.32
CA LYS A 84 -3.85 -16.35 0.29
C LYS A 84 -4.96 -16.61 -0.72
N SER A 85 -6.02 -15.80 -0.75
CA SER A 85 -7.15 -16.01 -1.69
C SER A 85 -6.76 -15.81 -3.15
N GLN A 86 -5.74 -15.00 -3.41
CA GLN A 86 -5.26 -14.66 -4.75
C GLN A 86 -4.07 -15.53 -5.18
N GLY A 87 -3.63 -16.50 -4.36
CA GLY A 87 -2.46 -17.33 -4.66
C GLY A 87 -1.13 -16.55 -4.69
N LYS A 88 -1.07 -15.38 -4.06
CA LYS A 88 0.11 -14.52 -3.98
C LYS A 88 0.88 -14.76 -2.68
N THR A 89 2.18 -14.46 -2.68
CA THR A 89 2.90 -14.38 -1.41
C THR A 89 2.45 -13.12 -0.65
N ALA A 90 2.45 -13.17 0.68
CA ALA A 90 2.11 -11.98 1.49
C ALA A 90 3.10 -10.83 1.27
N ALA A 91 4.36 -11.15 0.94
CA ALA A 91 5.39 -10.15 0.65
C ALA A 91 5.13 -9.41 -0.67
N ASP A 92 4.73 -10.13 -1.71
CA ASP A 92 4.38 -9.55 -3.01
C ASP A 92 3.12 -8.71 -2.91
N HIS A 93 2.09 -9.23 -2.25
CA HIS A 93 0.83 -8.50 -2.03
C HIS A 93 1.06 -7.23 -1.20
N LEU A 94 1.86 -7.31 -0.13
CA LEU A 94 2.23 -6.13 0.64
C LEU A 94 2.97 -5.10 -0.21
N SER A 95 3.91 -5.55 -1.04
CA SER A 95 4.69 -4.65 -1.91
C SER A 95 3.80 -3.97 -2.93
N HIS A 96 2.86 -4.70 -3.54
CA HIS A 96 1.81 -4.15 -4.40
C HIS A 96 1.01 -3.07 -3.69
N LEU A 97 0.49 -3.35 -2.50
CA LEU A 97 -0.31 -2.38 -1.74
C LEU A 97 0.48 -1.15 -1.27
N VAL A 98 1.79 -1.30 -1.00
CA VAL A 98 2.66 -0.15 -0.72
C VAL A 98 2.85 0.71 -1.97
N VAL A 99 3.06 0.09 -3.14
CA VAL A 99 3.16 0.82 -4.41
C VAL A 99 1.84 1.54 -4.70
N HIS A 100 0.72 0.82 -4.65
CA HIS A 100 -0.63 1.33 -4.84
C HIS A 100 -0.93 2.51 -3.91
N GLY A 101 -0.72 2.33 -2.61
CA GLY A 101 -0.95 3.38 -1.62
C GLY A 101 -0.09 4.61 -1.86
N THR A 102 1.18 4.42 -2.25
CA THR A 102 2.10 5.52 -2.57
C THR A 102 1.68 6.26 -3.85
N LEU A 103 1.21 5.56 -4.87
CA LEU A 103 0.70 6.18 -6.11
C LEU A 103 -0.53 7.05 -5.83
N HIS A 104 -1.44 6.61 -4.95
CA HIS A 104 -2.53 7.46 -4.47
C HIS A 104 -2.04 8.74 -3.79
N LEU A 105 -1.00 8.65 -2.94
CA LEU A 105 -0.41 9.85 -2.35
C LEU A 105 0.24 10.78 -3.38
N MET A 106 0.62 10.25 -4.55
CA MET A 106 1.18 11.02 -5.68
C MET A 106 0.11 11.60 -6.61
N GLY A 107 -1.18 11.38 -6.33
CA GLY A 107 -2.31 11.93 -7.09
C GLY A 107 -2.82 11.04 -8.21
N TYR A 108 -2.37 9.78 -8.30
CA TYR A 108 -3.01 8.80 -9.17
C TYR A 108 -4.30 8.29 -8.52
N ASP A 109 -5.34 8.10 -9.31
CA ASP A 109 -6.62 7.58 -8.85
C ASP A 109 -7.13 6.56 -9.86
N HIS A 110 -7.70 5.45 -9.38
CA HIS A 110 -8.29 4.41 -10.21
C HIS A 110 -9.82 4.35 -10.04
N GLU A 111 -10.40 5.17 -9.16
CA GLU A 111 -11.85 5.22 -8.93
C GLU A 111 -12.54 6.27 -9.82
N THR A 112 -11.80 7.16 -10.50
CA THR A 112 -12.35 8.30 -11.26
C THR A 112 -12.80 7.96 -12.68
N SER A 113 -12.05 7.11 -13.39
CA SER A 113 -12.38 6.67 -14.75
C SER A 113 -11.60 5.41 -15.13
N GLU A 114 -12.07 4.67 -16.13
CA GLU A 114 -11.36 3.51 -16.68
C GLU A 114 -9.96 3.89 -17.21
N ALA A 115 -9.85 5.07 -17.84
CA ALA A 115 -8.57 5.56 -18.35
C ALA A 115 -7.57 5.88 -17.23
N ASP A 116 -8.04 6.41 -16.09
CA ASP A 116 -7.17 6.67 -14.95
C ASP A 116 -6.78 5.38 -14.23
N ALA A 117 -7.72 4.42 -14.12
CA ALA A 117 -7.43 3.07 -13.64
C ALA A 117 -6.33 2.41 -14.49
N GLU A 118 -6.50 2.35 -15.82
CA GLU A 118 -5.51 1.75 -16.72
C GLU A 118 -4.12 2.40 -16.58
N ARG A 119 -4.07 3.74 -16.46
CA ARG A 119 -2.80 4.47 -16.24
C ARG A 119 -2.14 4.07 -14.92
N MET A 120 -2.90 4.01 -13.83
CA MET A 120 -2.38 3.67 -12.51
C MET A 120 -1.93 2.21 -12.48
N GLU A 121 -2.73 1.28 -12.98
CA GLU A 121 -2.39 -0.14 -13.05
C GLU A 121 -1.15 -0.40 -13.93
N ALA A 122 -1.03 0.29 -15.06
CA ALA A 122 0.15 0.17 -15.92
C ALA A 122 1.43 0.63 -15.20
N LEU A 123 1.34 1.65 -14.34
CA LEU A 123 2.46 2.06 -13.49
C LEU A 123 2.77 1.00 -12.43
N GLU A 124 1.75 0.44 -11.77
CA GLU A 124 1.93 -0.64 -10.80
C GLU A 124 2.65 -1.84 -11.41
N ARG A 125 2.17 -2.34 -12.57
CA ARG A 125 2.81 -3.44 -13.31
C ARG A 125 4.28 -3.16 -13.59
N ARG A 126 4.60 -1.96 -14.11
CA ARG A 126 5.99 -1.56 -14.40
C ARG A 126 6.86 -1.46 -13.15
N ILE A 127 6.33 -0.98 -12.03
CA ILE A 127 7.07 -0.85 -10.78
C ILE A 127 7.30 -2.23 -10.15
N LEU A 128 6.28 -3.10 -10.12
CA LEU A 128 6.38 -4.44 -9.57
C LEU A 128 7.32 -5.33 -10.37
N ALA A 129 7.30 -5.24 -11.70
CA ALA A 129 8.27 -5.93 -12.56
C ALA A 129 9.72 -5.58 -12.20
N LYS A 130 10.03 -4.29 -11.92
CA LYS A 130 11.36 -3.86 -11.47
C LYS A 130 11.74 -4.39 -10.08
N LEU A 131 10.75 -4.74 -9.27
CA LEU A 131 10.95 -5.35 -7.96
C LEU A 131 11.13 -6.88 -8.04
N GLY A 132 10.91 -7.47 -9.23
CA GLY A 132 10.89 -8.92 -9.44
C GLY A 132 9.57 -9.57 -9.04
N ILE A 133 8.49 -8.79 -9.00
CA ILE A 133 7.14 -9.23 -8.58
C ILE A 133 6.27 -9.38 -9.83
N ALA A 134 5.49 -10.47 -9.89
CA ALA A 134 4.57 -10.76 -10.98
C ALA A 134 3.45 -9.71 -11.10
N ASP A 135 2.78 -9.70 -12.24
CA ASP A 135 1.60 -8.85 -12.47
C ASP A 135 0.53 -9.12 -11.39
N PRO A 136 0.04 -8.09 -10.67
CA PRO A 136 -0.94 -8.29 -9.63
C PRO A 136 -2.38 -8.40 -10.15
N TYR A 137 -2.63 -8.19 -11.45
CA TYR A 137 -3.94 -8.21 -12.09
C TYR A 137 -4.21 -9.50 -12.86
#